data_AF-A0A2J1DT63-F1
#
_entry.id   AF-A0A2J1DT63-F1
#
_cell.length_a   1.000
_cell.length_b   1.000
_cell.length_c   1.000
_cell.angle_alpha   90.00
_cell.angle_beta   90.00
_cell.angle_gamma   90.00
#
_symmetry.space_group_name_H-M   'P 1'
#
loop_
_entity.id
_entity.type
_entity.pdbx_description
1 polymer ?
#
loop_
_entity_poly.entity_id
_entity_poly.type
_entity_poly.pdbx_seq_one_letter_code
_entity_poly.pdbx_strand_id
1 'polypeptide(L)'
;MANKKAKQSESNQLQTFKKLRVYNLVMGSFHLAQSILILFLSNNFSLPVTTNFIGGGPGGITFKPPEMLFDLPIGPMVAIFLLLSAIAHFLLSSPGVFEWYKTNLSKGINYARWYEYA
;
A
#
# COMPACT_ATOMS: atom_id res chain seq x y z
N MET A 1 44.36 8.32 4.38
CA MET A 1 43.34 7.45 4.99
C MET A 1 41.88 7.88 4.74
N ALA A 2 41.56 9.18 4.69
CA ALA A 2 40.18 9.67 4.49
C ALA A 2 39.51 9.21 3.17
N ASN A 3 40.25 9.18 2.05
CA ASN A 3 39.72 8.81 0.74
C ASN A 3 39.25 7.34 0.65
N LYS A 4 39.90 6.43 1.39
CA LYS A 4 39.51 5.01 1.43
C LYS A 4 38.20 4.79 2.19
N LYS A 5 37.96 5.55 3.27
CA LYS A 5 36.73 5.47 4.07
C LYS A 5 35.52 5.98 3.27
N ALA A 6 35.66 7.11 2.55
CA ALA A 6 34.59 7.64 1.71
C ALA A 6 34.18 6.66 0.61
N LYS A 7 35.16 6.10 -0.12
CA LYS A 7 34.93 5.10 -1.17
C LYS A 7 34.28 3.82 -0.65
N GLN A 8 34.61 3.39 0.57
CA GLN A 8 33.98 2.25 1.23
C GLN A 8 32.52 2.55 1.62
N SER A 9 32.23 3.77 2.09
CA SER A 9 30.87 4.18 2.43
C SER A 9 29.96 4.19 1.20
N GLU A 10 30.46 4.76 0.10
CA GLU A 10 29.74 4.82 -1.17
C GLU A 10 29.47 3.41 -1.75
N SER A 11 30.48 2.54 -1.74
CA SER A 11 30.32 1.16 -2.19
C SER A 11 29.31 0.39 -1.35
N ASN A 12 29.33 0.56 -0.03
CA ASN A 12 28.35 -0.04 0.88
C ASN A 12 26.93 0.46 0.59
N GLN A 13 26.74 1.77 0.36
CA GLN A 13 25.42 2.32 0.02
C GLN A 13 24.88 1.79 -1.31
N LEU A 14 25.73 1.69 -2.33
CA LEU A 14 25.32 1.11 -3.61
C LEU A 14 24.87 -0.35 -3.43
N GLN A 15 25.57 -1.14 -2.62
CA GLN A 15 25.18 -2.51 -2.31
C GLN A 15 23.87 -2.58 -1.53
N THR A 16 23.67 -1.68 -0.54
CA THR A 16 22.40 -1.57 0.20
C THR A 16 21.24 -1.27 -0.73
N PHE A 17 21.38 -0.32 -1.65
CA PHE A 17 20.32 0.00 -2.61
C PHE A 17 20.05 -1.16 -3.58
N LYS A 18 21.08 -1.86 -4.07
CA LYS A 18 20.88 -3.07 -4.88
C LYS A 18 20.06 -4.12 -4.14
N LYS A 19 20.41 -4.41 -2.88
CA LYS A 19 19.65 -5.34 -2.03
C LYS A 19 18.22 -4.86 -1.78
N LEU A 20 18.04 -3.56 -1.57
CA LEU A 20 16.72 -2.97 -1.36
C LEU A 20 15.81 -3.10 -2.60
N ARG A 21 16.38 -2.95 -3.80
CA ARG A 21 15.64 -3.17 -5.05
C ARG A 21 15.16 -4.63 -5.17
N VAL A 22 16.06 -5.58 -4.89
CA VAL A 22 15.71 -7.01 -4.87
C VAL A 22 14.65 -7.30 -3.82
N TYR A 23 14.78 -6.72 -2.63
CA TYR A 23 13.81 -6.87 -1.55
C TYR A 23 12.41 -6.39 -1.96
N ASN A 24 12.31 -5.20 -2.59
CA ASN A 24 11.03 -4.71 -3.10
C ASN A 24 10.45 -5.64 -4.15
N LEU A 25 11.26 -6.18 -5.06
CA LEU A 25 10.77 -7.12 -6.06
C LEU A 25 10.23 -8.41 -5.44
N VAL A 26 10.93 -8.97 -4.45
CA VAL A 26 10.49 -10.16 -3.70
C VAL A 26 9.18 -9.89 -2.96
N MET A 27 9.09 -8.76 -2.25
CA MET A 27 7.87 -8.39 -1.51
C MET A 27 6.69 -8.10 -2.45
N GLY A 28 6.93 -7.45 -3.58
CA GLY A 28 5.91 -7.25 -4.61
C GLY A 28 5.36 -8.58 -5.13
N SER A 29 6.24 -9.54 -5.44
CA SER A 29 5.83 -10.90 -5.84
C SER A 29 5.08 -11.64 -4.75
N PHE A 30 5.50 -11.50 -3.49
CA PHE A 30 4.83 -12.11 -2.35
C PHE A 30 3.40 -11.57 -2.18
N HIS A 31 3.23 -10.25 -2.19
CA HIS A 31 1.91 -9.62 -2.10
C HIS A 31 1.02 -9.94 -3.29
N LEU A 32 1.58 -9.99 -4.51
CA LEU A 32 0.82 -10.39 -5.70
C LEU A 32 0.31 -11.82 -5.56
N ALA A 33 1.16 -12.74 -5.11
CA ALA A 33 0.75 -14.13 -4.87
C ALA A 33 -0.36 -14.21 -3.82
N GLN A 34 -0.26 -13.46 -2.71
CA GLN A 34 -1.31 -13.39 -1.71
C GLN A 34 -2.62 -12.83 -2.27
N SER A 35 -2.56 -11.73 -3.04
CA SER A 35 -3.73 -11.12 -3.68
C SER A 35 -4.45 -12.13 -4.59
N ILE A 36 -3.70 -12.84 -5.44
CA ILE A 36 -4.22 -13.90 -6.31
C ILE A 36 -4.88 -15.00 -5.47
N LEU A 37 -4.18 -15.52 -4.45
CA LEU A 37 -4.71 -16.57 -3.60
C LEU A 37 -6.02 -16.16 -2.91
N ILE A 38 -6.10 -14.92 -2.38
CA ILE A 38 -7.33 -14.42 -1.76
C ILE A 38 -8.46 -14.31 -2.78
N LEU A 39 -8.20 -13.83 -4.00
CA LEU A 39 -9.24 -13.75 -5.04
C LEU A 39 -9.84 -15.11 -5.39
N PHE A 40 -9.03 -16.16 -5.44
CA PHE A 40 -9.49 -17.50 -5.84
C PHE A 40 -10.00 -18.37 -4.69
N LEU A 41 -9.51 -18.16 -3.46
CA LEU A 41 -9.82 -19.02 -2.31
C LEU A 41 -10.81 -18.39 -1.33
N SER A 42 -11.12 -17.10 -1.45
CA SER A 42 -12.11 -16.45 -0.59
C SER A 42 -13.55 -16.91 -0.90
N ASN A 43 -14.42 -16.77 0.09
CA ASN A 43 -15.86 -17.02 -0.05
C ASN A 43 -16.61 -15.72 -0.34
N ASN A 44 -17.93 -15.81 -0.47
CA ASN A 44 -18.81 -14.67 -0.77
C ASN A 44 -19.19 -13.85 0.48
N PHE A 45 -18.36 -13.85 1.53
CA PHE A 45 -18.63 -13.08 2.74
C PHE A 45 -18.61 -11.57 2.45
N SER A 46 -19.64 -10.88 2.90
CA SER A 46 -19.80 -9.43 2.76
C SER A 46 -20.26 -8.79 4.07
N LEU A 47 -19.98 -7.49 4.21
CA LEU A 47 -20.47 -6.66 5.31
C LEU A 47 -21.31 -5.51 4.77
N PRO A 48 -22.43 -5.16 5.42
CA PRO A 48 -23.28 -4.06 4.98
C PRO A 48 -22.61 -2.72 5.26
N VAL A 49 -22.61 -1.83 4.27
CA VAL A 49 -22.29 -0.42 4.43
C VAL A 49 -23.60 0.32 4.68
N THR A 50 -23.70 0.95 5.84
CA THR A 50 -24.91 1.67 6.28
C THR A 50 -24.67 3.18 6.37
N THR A 51 -25.72 3.96 6.20
CA THR A 51 -25.73 5.41 6.43
C THR A 51 -26.84 5.80 7.40
N ASN A 52 -26.64 6.91 8.10
CA ASN A 52 -27.64 7.48 9.00
C ASN A 52 -28.17 8.78 8.38
N PHE A 53 -29.36 8.71 7.78
CA PHE A 53 -30.01 9.91 7.26
C PHE A 53 -30.67 10.69 8.38
N ILE A 54 -30.50 12.01 8.32
CA ILE A 54 -31.24 12.93 9.17
C ILE A 54 -32.68 13.01 8.65
N GLY A 55 -33.64 12.83 9.55
CA GLY A 55 -35.06 13.08 9.33
C GLY A 55 -35.56 14.25 10.19
N GLY A 56 -36.88 14.45 10.18
CA GLY A 56 -37.56 15.51 10.91
C GLY A 56 -38.06 16.64 10.01
N GLY A 57 -39.03 17.40 10.52
CA GLY A 57 -39.67 18.55 9.86
C GLY A 57 -39.67 19.79 10.78
N PRO A 58 -40.52 20.80 10.52
CA PRO A 58 -40.65 21.97 11.41
C PRO A 58 -41.13 21.51 12.80
N GLY A 59 -40.19 21.33 13.73
CA GLY A 59 -40.42 20.68 15.03
C GLY A 59 -39.18 20.01 15.62
N GLY A 60 -38.16 19.69 14.81
CA GLY A 60 -36.85 19.23 15.30
C GLY A 60 -36.16 18.24 14.37
N ILE A 61 -34.90 17.95 14.70
CA ILE A 61 -34.08 16.95 14.01
C ILE A 61 -34.31 15.58 14.65
N THR A 62 -34.52 14.54 13.83
CA THR A 62 -34.55 13.14 14.27
C THR A 62 -33.55 12.33 13.46
N PHE A 63 -32.99 11.27 14.04
CA PHE A 63 -32.18 10.32 13.29
C PHE A 63 -33.06 9.16 12.82
N LYS A 64 -33.03 8.86 11.53
CA LYS A 64 -33.65 7.63 11.02
C LYS A 64 -32.81 6.42 11.44
N PRO A 65 -33.41 5.22 11.54
CA PRO A 65 -32.63 3.99 11.66
C PRO A 65 -31.60 3.87 10.52
N PRO A 66 -30.43 3.24 10.77
CA PRO A 66 -29.41 3.05 9.73
C PRO A 66 -29.99 2.38 8.49
N GLU A 67 -29.74 2.98 7.33
CA GLU A 67 -30.17 2.44 6.04
C GLU A 67 -28.98 1.79 5.35
N MET A 68 -29.17 0.57 4.84
CA MET A 68 -28.14 -0.14 4.07
C MET A 68 -28.00 0.49 2.68
N LEU A 69 -26.79 0.83 2.29
CA LEU A 69 -26.47 1.31 0.95
C LEU A 69 -26.13 0.15 0.01
N PHE A 70 -25.20 -0.71 0.44
CA PHE A 70 -24.75 -1.89 -0.31
C PHE A 70 -23.99 -2.85 0.59
N ASP A 71 -23.77 -4.08 0.12
CA ASP A 71 -22.89 -5.06 0.75
C ASP A 71 -21.48 -4.99 0.14
N LEU A 72 -20.47 -4.85 1.00
CA LEU A 72 -19.07 -4.80 0.62
C LEU A 72 -18.44 -6.20 0.68
N PRO A 73 -18.02 -6.79 -0.44
CA PRO A 73 -17.42 -8.13 -0.45
C PRO A 73 -15.99 -8.08 0.10
N ILE A 74 -15.75 -8.76 1.21
CA ILE A 74 -14.50 -8.59 1.97
C ILE A 74 -13.30 -9.26 1.28
N GLY A 75 -13.49 -10.43 0.67
CA GLY A 75 -12.42 -11.11 -0.08
C GLY A 75 -11.76 -10.22 -1.14
N PRO A 76 -12.54 -9.68 -2.10
CA PRO A 76 -12.03 -8.73 -3.09
C PRO A 76 -11.39 -7.48 -2.49
N MET A 77 -11.93 -6.91 -1.40
CA MET A 77 -11.33 -5.73 -0.77
C MET A 77 -9.95 -6.01 -0.18
N VAL A 78 -9.78 -7.14 0.50
CA VAL A 78 -8.46 -7.59 1.01
C VAL A 78 -7.49 -7.83 -0.14
N ALA A 79 -7.95 -8.47 -1.22
CA ALA A 79 -7.11 -8.70 -2.39
C ALA A 79 -6.66 -7.40 -3.09
N ILE A 80 -7.52 -6.39 -3.17
CA ILE A 80 -7.18 -5.07 -3.74
C ILE A 80 -6.10 -4.39 -2.91
N PHE A 81 -6.21 -4.39 -1.58
CA PHE A 81 -5.16 -3.83 -0.72
C PHE A 81 -3.80 -4.51 -0.96
N LEU A 82 -3.77 -5.85 -1.01
CA LEU A 82 -2.54 -6.60 -1.30
C LEU A 82 -2.01 -6.30 -2.72
N LEU A 83 -2.90 -6.12 -3.70
CA LEU A 83 -2.51 -5.77 -5.07
C LEU A 83 -1.89 -4.37 -5.14
N LEU A 84 -2.45 -3.39 -4.44
CA LEU A 84 -1.91 -2.03 -4.35
C LEU A 84 -0.50 -2.05 -3.74
N SER A 85 -0.29 -2.81 -2.68
CA SER A 85 1.04 -2.99 -2.07
C SER A 85 2.02 -3.66 -3.05
N ALA A 86 1.58 -4.68 -3.79
CA ALA A 86 2.39 -5.32 -4.83
C ALA A 86 2.80 -4.33 -5.94
N ILE A 87 1.86 -3.52 -6.42
CA ILE A 87 2.10 -2.46 -7.43
C ILE A 87 3.12 -1.46 -6.90
N ALA A 88 2.97 -0.98 -5.66
CA ALA A 88 3.89 -0.04 -5.05
C ALA A 88 5.32 -0.61 -5.01
N HIS A 89 5.49 -1.86 -4.59
CA HIS A 89 6.78 -2.53 -4.55
C HIS A 89 7.43 -2.72 -5.94
N PHE A 90 6.64 -3.07 -6.96
CA PHE A 90 7.15 -3.17 -8.32
C PHE A 90 7.52 -1.81 -8.91
N LEU A 91 6.71 -0.77 -8.66
CA LEU A 91 7.03 0.60 -9.04
C LEU A 91 8.35 1.03 -8.42
N LEU A 92 8.53 0.81 -7.11
CA LEU A 92 9.77 1.07 -6.39
C LEU A 92 10.96 0.25 -6.90
N SER A 93 10.75 -0.79 -7.70
CA SER A 93 11.82 -1.60 -8.31
C SER A 93 12.11 -1.21 -9.77
N SER A 94 11.31 -0.32 -10.35
CA SER A 94 11.42 0.09 -11.76
C SER A 94 12.56 1.10 -12.01
N PRO A 95 13.23 1.07 -13.18
CA PRO A 95 14.42 1.90 -13.43
C PRO A 95 14.22 3.42 -13.27
N GLY A 96 13.03 3.96 -13.56
CA GLY A 96 12.75 5.40 -13.43
C GLY A 96 12.40 5.82 -11.99
N VAL A 97 11.49 5.09 -11.35
CA VAL A 97 11.01 5.43 -9.99
C VAL A 97 12.07 5.09 -8.94
N PHE A 98 12.89 4.08 -9.16
CA PHE A 98 13.90 3.66 -8.18
C PHE A 98 14.97 4.73 -7.93
N GLU A 99 15.32 5.54 -8.93
CA GLU A 99 16.26 6.66 -8.73
C GLU A 99 15.67 7.76 -7.83
N TRP A 100 14.40 8.11 -8.04
CA TRP A 100 13.68 9.01 -7.15
C TRP A 100 13.56 8.43 -5.74
N TYR A 101 13.26 7.13 -5.62
CA TYR A 101 13.15 6.45 -4.34
C TYR A 101 14.47 6.48 -3.55
N LYS A 102 15.60 6.10 -4.17
CA LYS A 102 16.93 6.18 -3.54
C LYS A 102 17.29 7.59 -3.10
N THR A 103 17.02 8.59 -3.96
CA THR A 103 17.32 9.99 -3.67
C THR A 103 16.61 10.49 -2.43
N ASN A 104 15.35 10.09 -2.22
CA ASN A 104 14.59 10.46 -1.03
C ASN A 104 15.01 9.66 0.20
N LEU A 105 15.32 8.37 0.05
CA LEU A 105 15.85 7.57 1.16
C LEU A 105 17.17 8.11 1.69
N SER A 106 18.06 8.60 0.82
CA SER A 106 19.30 9.27 1.23
C SER A 106 19.06 10.56 2.02
N LYS A 107 17.87 11.15 1.93
CA LYS A 107 17.42 12.29 2.74
C LYS A 107 16.67 11.86 4.01
N GLY A 108 16.56 10.56 4.28
CA GLY A 108 15.89 10.01 5.45
C GLY A 108 14.36 9.90 5.33
N ILE A 109 13.79 10.01 4.12
CA ILE A 109 12.33 9.98 3.92
C ILE A 109 11.90 8.97 2.85
N ASN A 110 10.75 8.31 3.08
CA ASN A 110 10.12 7.39 2.15
C ASN A 110 8.69 7.86 1.85
N TYR A 111 8.53 8.72 0.84
CA TYR A 111 7.21 9.22 0.42
C TYR A 111 6.30 8.12 -0.13
N ALA A 112 6.86 7.17 -0.90
CA ALA A 112 6.08 6.09 -1.50
C ALA A 112 5.32 5.26 -0.46
N ARG A 113 5.95 4.99 0.69
CA ARG A 113 5.29 4.29 1.81
C ARG A 113 4.06 5.04 2.31
N TRP A 114 4.15 6.35 2.46
CA TRP A 114 3.01 7.15 2.94
C TRP A 114 1.87 7.22 1.94
N TYR A 115 2.18 7.24 0.63
CA TYR A 115 1.16 7.19 -0.41
C TYR A 115 0.47 5.83 -0.50
N GLU A 116 1.19 4.75 -0.22
CA GLU A 116 0.61 3.39 -0.22
C GLU A 116 -0.26 3.12 1.02
N TYR A 117 0.11 3.68 2.18
CA TYR A 117 -0.60 3.43 3.43
C TYR A 117 -1.86 4.29 3.65
N ALA A 118 -2.03 5.35 2.86
CA ALA A 118 -3.17 6.26 2.94
C ALA A 118 -4.37 5.73 2.15
#